data_AF-A0A9R0IK33-F1
#
_entry.id   AF-A0A9R0IK33-F1
#
_cell.length_a   1.000
_cell.length_b   1.000
_cell.length_c   1.000
_cell.angle_alpha   90.00
_cell.angle_beta   90.00
_cell.angle_gamma   90.00
#
_symmetry.space_group_name_H-M   'P 1'
#
loop_
_entity.id
_entity.type
_entity.pdbx_description
1 polymer ?
#
loop_
_entity_poly.entity_id
_entity_poly.type
_entity_poly.pdbx_seq_one_letter_code
_entity_poly.pdbx_strand_id
1 'polypeptide(L)'
;MLCNSRQRLRGLFFEKLIFFYNEKAIGERDTPTGIHLEQDSIVLVVHEDRPLPVGIHLNFLIKNFRTAPTTVRARICSTEKVNYIRKVWTEYMGGNPENLTLIHGKEELNPKVTLRDTQIRDGDTVYAVFKSYERGYKYAEVL
;
A
#
# COMPACT_ATOMS: atom_id res chain seq x y z
N MET A 1 3.11 9.03 1.56
CA MET A 1 1.73 9.41 1.20
C MET A 1 1.09 8.17 0.54
N LEU A 2 0.32 7.34 1.26
CA LEU A 2 -0.10 6.00 0.76
C LEU A 2 -1.59 5.68 0.91
N CYS A 3 -2.38 6.65 1.38
CA CYS A 3 -3.84 6.65 1.24
C CYS A 3 -4.24 7.92 0.50
N ASN A 4 -3.54 8.08 -0.61
CA ASN A 4 -4.10 8.44 -1.88
C ASN A 4 -3.39 7.50 -2.83
N SER A 5 -4.12 6.50 -3.30
CA SER A 5 -4.25 6.24 -4.74
C SER A 5 -3.10 6.89 -5.53
N ARG A 6 -2.11 6.07 -5.90
CA ARG A 6 -0.90 6.41 -6.69
C ARG A 6 -1.11 7.61 -7.63
N GLN A 7 -0.61 8.80 -7.28
CA GLN A 7 -0.27 9.78 -8.31
C GLN A 7 0.98 9.23 -9.03
N ARG A 8 1.10 9.13 -10.36
CA ARG A 8 0.69 10.08 -11.40
C ARG A 8 0.77 9.41 -12.79
N LEU A 9 -0.36 9.32 -13.48
CA LEU A 9 -0.53 9.74 -14.86
C LEU A 9 -1.93 10.37 -14.87
N ARG A 10 -2.05 11.61 -15.34
CA ARG A 10 -3.26 12.43 -15.39
C ARG A 10 -4.59 11.66 -15.15
N GLY A 11 -5.07 11.70 -13.91
CA GLY A 11 -6.50 11.76 -13.61
C GLY A 11 -7.33 10.48 -13.47
N LEU A 12 -6.84 9.25 -13.67
CA LEU A 12 -7.70 8.06 -13.53
C LEU A 12 -6.95 6.81 -12.98
N PHE A 13 -7.52 6.17 -11.97
CA PHE A 13 -7.03 4.91 -11.38
C PHE A 13 -7.50 3.72 -12.21
N PHE A 14 -6.67 3.22 -13.13
CA PHE A 14 -7.04 2.12 -14.05
C PHE A 14 -7.59 0.86 -13.37
N GLU A 15 -7.11 0.51 -12.17
CA GLU A 15 -7.58 -0.67 -11.40
C GLU A 15 -9.00 -0.53 -10.82
N LYS A 16 -9.63 0.64 -10.96
CA LYS A 16 -10.98 0.94 -10.44
C LYS A 16 -11.94 1.41 -11.53
N LEU A 17 -11.51 1.30 -12.79
CA LEU A 17 -12.34 1.64 -13.93
C LEU A 17 -12.90 0.35 -14.51
N ILE A 18 -14.22 0.30 -14.58
CA ILE A 18 -14.93 -0.67 -15.38
C ILE A 18 -15.31 0.04 -16.67
N PHE A 19 -14.81 -0.48 -17.78
CA PHE A 19 -15.08 0.05 -19.10
C PHE A 19 -16.26 -0.72 -19.71
N PHE A 20 -17.21 -0.01 -20.30
CA PHE A 20 -18.35 -0.59 -20.98
C PHE A 20 -18.44 -0.08 -22.42
N TYR A 21 -18.74 -0.99 -23.34
CA TYR A 21 -19.05 -0.67 -24.74
C TYR A 21 -20.26 -1.51 -25.18
N ASN A 22 -21.27 -0.86 -25.77
CA ASN A 22 -22.55 -1.49 -26.13
C ASN A 22 -23.14 -2.36 -25.01
N GLU A 23 -23.24 -1.78 -23.81
CA GLU A 23 -23.78 -2.42 -22.59
C GLU A 23 -22.98 -3.64 -22.07
N LYS A 24 -21.83 -3.96 -22.66
CA LYS A 24 -20.94 -5.05 -22.23
C LYS A 24 -19.70 -4.50 -21.55
N ALA A 25 -19.33 -5.12 -20.42
CA ALA A 25 -18.07 -4.83 -19.76
C ALA A 25 -16.89 -5.30 -20.62
N ILE A 26 -15.87 -4.46 -20.75
CA ILE A 26 -14.61 -4.76 -21.44
C ILE A 26 -13.63 -5.29 -20.40
N GLY A 27 -13.13 -6.51 -20.63
CA GLY A 27 -12.09 -7.15 -19.83
C GLY A 27 -10.69 -6.92 -20.38
N GLU A 28 -9.67 -7.23 -19.57
CA GLU A 28 -8.25 -7.02 -19.92
C GLU A 28 -7.77 -7.82 -21.15
N ARG A 29 -8.51 -8.87 -21.53
CA ARG A 29 -8.16 -9.75 -22.66
C ARG A 29 -8.91 -9.40 -23.94
N ASP A 30 -9.85 -8.46 -23.87
CA ASP A 30 -10.63 -8.05 -25.01
C ASP A 30 -9.78 -7.19 -25.95
N THR A 31 -9.91 -7.44 -27.25
CA THR A 31 -9.23 -6.66 -28.28
C THR A 31 -10.24 -5.74 -28.96
N PRO A 32 -9.83 -4.53 -29.43
CA PRO A 32 -10.74 -3.61 -30.12
C PRO A 32 -11.50 -4.27 -31.27
N THR A 33 -10.84 -5.08 -32.09
CA THR A 33 -11.47 -5.85 -33.17
C THR A 33 -12.43 -6.91 -32.63
N GLY A 34 -12.08 -7.61 -31.54
CA GLY A 34 -12.91 -8.64 -30.93
C GLY A 34 -14.22 -8.11 -30.34
N ILE A 35 -14.23 -6.86 -29.90
CA ILE A 35 -15.44 -6.17 -29.40
C ILE A 35 -16.09 -5.24 -30.42
N HIS A 36 -15.60 -5.20 -31.67
CA HIS A 36 -16.05 -4.29 -32.73
C HIS A 36 -16.03 -2.81 -32.30
N LEU A 37 -14.95 -2.40 -31.65
CA LEU A 37 -14.69 -1.01 -31.29
C LEU A 37 -14.11 -0.29 -32.51
N GLU A 38 -14.88 0.63 -33.06
CA GLU A 38 -14.49 1.44 -34.21
C GLU A 38 -13.90 2.79 -33.78
N GLN A 39 -13.24 3.48 -34.70
CA GLN A 39 -12.82 4.86 -34.48
C GLN A 39 -14.04 5.73 -34.15
N ASP A 40 -13.89 6.64 -33.19
CA ASP A 40 -14.96 7.52 -32.67
C ASP A 40 -16.07 6.84 -31.84
N SER A 41 -15.92 5.55 -31.52
CA SER A 41 -16.79 4.84 -30.58
C SER A 41 -16.72 5.44 -29.16
N ILE A 42 -17.86 5.50 -28.48
CA ILE A 42 -17.96 5.99 -27.10
C ILE A 42 -17.85 4.81 -26.13
N VAL A 43 -16.83 4.85 -25.26
CA VAL A 43 -16.67 3.89 -24.16
C VAL A 43 -17.14 4.55 -22.87
N LEU A 44 -18.10 3.92 -22.19
CA LEU A 44 -18.55 4.35 -20.87
C LEU A 44 -17.51 3.91 -19.84
N VAL A 45 -17.06 4.84 -19.01
CA VAL A 45 -16.11 4.59 -17.94
C VAL A 45 -16.82 4.76 -16.61
N VAL A 46 -16.97 3.67 -15.87
CA VAL A 46 -17.56 3.67 -14.54
C VAL A 46 -16.45 3.52 -13.50
N HIS A 47 -16.42 4.42 -12.53
CA HIS A 47 -15.59 4.24 -11.34
C HIS A 47 -16.31 3.27 -10.40
N GLU A 48 -15.67 2.16 -10.04
CA GLU A 48 -16.23 1.22 -9.07
C GLU A 48 -16.26 1.89 -7.69
N ASP A 49 -17.42 2.44 -7.31
CA ASP A 49 -17.69 3.00 -5.98
C ASP A 49 -17.81 1.90 -4.93
N ARG A 50 -16.70 1.18 -4.69
CA ARG A 50 -16.50 0.53 -3.40
C ARG A 50 -16.25 1.64 -2.37
N PRO A 51 -16.75 1.52 -1.12
CA PRO A 51 -16.47 2.49 -0.08
C PRO A 51 -14.97 2.76 -0.05
N LEU A 52 -14.59 4.03 -0.12
CA LEU A 52 -13.20 4.45 -0.08
C LEU A 52 -12.51 3.67 1.04
N PRO A 53 -11.42 2.93 0.76
CA PRO A 53 -10.78 2.15 1.80
C PRO A 53 -10.44 3.10 2.94
N VAL A 54 -10.90 2.76 4.15
CA VAL A 54 -10.70 3.59 5.33
C VAL A 54 -9.20 3.80 5.50
N GLY A 55 -8.76 5.02 5.21
CA GLY A 55 -7.37 5.40 5.31
C GLY A 55 -7.03 5.73 6.74
N ILE A 56 -6.11 4.97 7.34
CA ILE A 56 -5.58 5.24 8.67
C ILE A 56 -4.24 5.94 8.55
N HIS A 57 -3.98 6.93 9.40
CA HIS A 57 -2.70 7.58 9.58
C HIS A 57 -1.86 6.74 10.53
N LEU A 58 -0.68 6.35 10.10
CA LEU A 58 0.28 5.63 10.91
C LEU A 58 1.56 6.42 11.04
N ASN A 59 2.16 6.35 12.22
CA ASN A 59 3.47 6.91 12.49
C ASN A 59 4.50 5.79 12.32
N PHE A 60 5.39 5.93 11.35
CA PHE A 60 6.47 4.96 11.16
C PHE A 60 7.72 5.45 11.85
N LEU A 61 8.12 4.76 12.94
CA LEU A 61 9.43 5.02 13.53
C LEU A 61 10.48 4.23 12.76
N ILE A 62 11.29 4.96 11.99
CA ILE A 62 12.37 4.41 11.17
C ILE A 62 13.66 4.56 11.95
N LYS A 63 14.33 3.43 12.19
CA LYS A 63 15.66 3.40 12.81
C LYS A 63 16.68 2.85 11.82
N ASN A 64 17.51 3.74 11.28
CA ASN A 64 18.73 3.39 10.54
C ASN A 64 19.94 3.70 11.44
N PHE A 65 21.04 2.96 11.32
CA PHE A 65 22.28 3.14 12.10
C PHE A 65 22.99 4.45 11.80
N ARG A 66 22.68 5.09 10.67
CA ARG A 66 23.39 6.29 10.20
C ARG A 66 22.75 7.59 10.65
N THR A 67 21.49 7.55 11.08
CA THR A 67 20.70 8.75 11.38
C THR A 67 19.93 8.60 12.68
N ALA A 68 19.62 9.72 13.32
CA ALA A 68 18.69 9.71 14.43
C ALA A 68 17.36 9.03 14.02
N PRO A 69 16.69 8.32 14.94
CA PRO A 69 15.38 7.77 14.68
C PRO A 69 14.45 8.84 14.11
N THR A 70 13.81 8.53 12.98
CA THR A 70 12.95 9.49 12.27
C THR A 70 11.54 8.93 12.23
N THR A 71 10.57 9.75 12.66
CA THR A 71 9.15 9.38 12.54
C THR A 71 8.60 9.94 11.24
N VAL A 72 8.01 9.07 10.41
CA VAL A 72 7.34 9.48 9.18
C VAL A 72 5.86 9.14 9.28
N ARG A 73 5.00 10.16 9.20
CA ARG A 73 3.55 9.97 9.18
C ARG A 73 3.09 9.61 7.77
N ALA A 74 2.39 8.50 7.62
CA ALA A 74 1.82 8.07 6.36
C ALA A 74 0.36 7.65 6.55
N ARG A 75 -0.52 8.17 5.70
CA ARG A 75 -1.85 7.62 5.54
C ARG A 75 -1.73 6.32 4.73
N ILE A 76 -2.36 5.22 5.15
CA ILE A 76 -2.37 3.91 4.49
C ILE A 76 -3.80 3.36 4.47
N CYS A 77 -4.22 2.79 3.34
CA CYS A 77 -5.51 2.13 3.21
C CYS A 77 -5.58 0.88 4.10
N SER A 78 -6.63 0.72 4.91
CA SER A 78 -6.77 -0.44 5.81
C SER A 78 -6.85 -1.79 5.06
N THR A 79 -7.19 -1.77 3.78
CA THR A 79 -7.20 -2.96 2.91
C THR A 79 -5.82 -3.39 2.41
N GLU A 80 -4.76 -2.60 2.64
CA GLU A 80 -3.42 -2.92 2.16
C GLU A 80 -2.82 -4.09 2.93
N LYS A 81 -2.14 -4.98 2.19
CA LYS A 81 -1.36 -6.05 2.81
C LYS A 81 -0.14 -5.48 3.50
N VAL A 82 0.20 -6.03 4.66
CA VAL A 82 1.42 -5.68 5.41
C VAL A 82 2.66 -5.83 4.53
N ASN A 83 2.72 -6.85 3.67
CA ASN A 83 3.84 -7.03 2.72
C ASN A 83 3.99 -5.87 1.72
N TYR A 84 2.89 -5.27 1.28
CA TYR A 84 2.96 -4.11 0.38
C TYR A 84 3.59 -2.91 1.10
N ILE A 85 3.18 -2.66 2.34
CA ILE A 85 3.71 -1.59 3.18
C ILE A 85 5.21 -1.79 3.44
N ARG A 86 5.64 -3.03 3.68
CA ARG A 86 7.07 -3.39 3.78
C ARG A 86 7.85 -2.99 2.53
N LYS A 87 7.35 -3.35 1.34
CA LYS A 87 8.01 -3.02 0.06
C LYS A 87 8.20 -1.51 -0.10
N VAL A 88 7.14 -0.73 0.13
CA VAL A 88 7.19 0.73 0.00
C VAL A 88 8.22 1.35 0.95
N TRP A 89 8.22 0.96 2.22
CA TRP A 89 9.19 1.49 3.17
C TRP A 89 10.61 1.07 2.86
N THR A 90 10.78 -0.12 2.30
CA THR A 90 12.11 -0.59 1.90
C THR A 90 12.66 0.21 0.72
N GLU A 91 11.82 0.51 -0.26
CA GLU A 91 12.18 1.41 -1.37
C GLU A 91 12.54 2.80 -0.84
N TYR A 92 11.73 3.34 0.08
CA TYR A 92 11.97 4.65 0.70
C TYR A 92 13.30 4.70 1.47
N MET A 93 13.65 3.62 2.18
CA MET A 93 14.88 3.55 2.98
C MET A 93 16.11 3.05 2.20
N GLY A 94 15.94 2.59 0.97
CA GLY A 94 17.01 2.04 0.14
C GLY A 94 17.57 0.70 0.66
N GLY A 95 16.73 -0.34 0.75
CA GLY A 95 17.12 -1.67 1.24
C GLY A 95 16.48 -2.86 0.49
N ASN A 96 16.54 -4.05 1.10
CA ASN A 96 15.86 -5.26 0.61
C ASN A 96 14.60 -5.55 1.45
N PRO A 97 13.40 -5.68 0.84
CA PRO A 97 12.14 -5.81 1.57
C PRO A 97 12.00 -7.09 2.38
N GLU A 98 12.69 -8.17 1.98
CA GLU A 98 12.74 -9.41 2.76
C GLU A 98 13.45 -9.21 4.11
N ASN A 99 14.31 -8.20 4.17
CA ASN A 99 15.01 -7.83 5.39
C ASN A 99 14.23 -6.80 6.21
N LEU A 100 13.15 -6.19 5.75
CA LEU A 100 12.40 -5.22 6.58
C LEU A 100 11.28 -5.91 7.34
N THR A 101 11.21 -5.73 8.65
CA THR A 101 10.11 -6.16 9.51
C THR A 101 9.34 -4.95 10.04
N LEU A 102 8.01 -5.08 10.12
CA LEU A 102 7.14 -4.09 10.71
C LEU A 102 6.62 -4.61 12.05
N ILE A 103 6.67 -3.78 13.10
CA ILE A 103 6.35 -4.18 14.46
C ILE A 103 5.34 -3.19 15.04
N HIS A 104 4.30 -3.72 15.67
CA HIS A 104 3.32 -2.94 16.41
C HIS A 104 3.29 -3.43 17.86
N GLY A 105 3.52 -2.53 18.82
CA GLY A 105 3.71 -2.91 20.22
C GLY A 105 4.92 -3.84 20.41
N LYS A 106 4.66 -5.13 20.66
CA LYS A 106 5.68 -6.18 20.85
C LYS A 106 5.62 -7.29 19.79
N GLU A 107 4.76 -7.16 18.78
CA GLU A 107 4.51 -8.22 17.80
C GLU A 107 4.95 -7.80 16.39
N GLU A 108 5.62 -8.72 15.69
CA GLU A 108 5.88 -8.60 14.25
C GLU A 108 4.58 -8.80 13.47
N LEU A 109 4.30 -7.87 12.56
CA LEU A 109 3.12 -7.91 11.73
C LEU A 109 3.25 -9.00 10.66
N ASN A 110 2.25 -9.89 10.60
CA ASN A 110 2.20 -10.94 9.60
C ASN A 110 2.12 -10.33 8.18
N PRO A 111 3.08 -10.59 7.28
CA PRO A 111 3.09 -9.99 5.94
C PRO A 111 1.90 -10.40 5.06
N LYS A 112 1.24 -11.52 5.36
CA LYS A 112 0.16 -12.09 4.53
C LYS A 112 -1.20 -11.44 4.78
N VAL A 113 -1.39 -10.75 5.89
CA VAL A 113 -2.68 -10.14 6.27
C VAL A 113 -2.78 -8.68 5.82
N THR A 114 -4.00 -8.15 5.80
CA THR A 114 -4.24 -6.71 5.56
C THR A 114 -4.23 -5.93 6.87
N LEU A 115 -4.03 -4.60 6.82
CA LEU A 115 -4.03 -3.77 8.03
C LEU A 115 -5.34 -3.88 8.83
N ARG A 116 -6.49 -4.00 8.16
CA ARG A 116 -7.80 -4.19 8.81
C ARG A 116 -7.91 -5.51 9.58
N ASP A 117 -7.09 -6.51 9.22
CA ASP A 117 -7.04 -7.81 9.91
C ASP A 117 -6.08 -7.79 11.10
N THR A 118 -5.43 -6.63 11.35
CA THR A 118 -4.56 -6.40 12.51
C THR A 118 -5.28 -5.59 13.58
N GLN A 119 -4.64 -5.43 14.74
CA GLN A 119 -5.14 -4.55 15.81
C GLN A 119 -4.74 -3.08 15.65
N ILE A 120 -4.12 -2.71 14.52
CA ILE A 120 -3.64 -1.35 14.26
C ILE A 120 -4.80 -0.40 13.97
N ARG A 121 -4.77 0.77 14.61
CA ARG A 121 -5.77 1.84 14.51
C ARG A 121 -5.15 3.14 13.98
N ASP A 122 -6.01 4.10 13.66
CA ASP A 122 -5.57 5.45 13.26
C ASP A 122 -4.79 6.12 14.40
N GLY A 123 -3.63 6.66 14.07
CA GLY A 123 -2.69 7.29 14.99
C GLY A 123 -1.60 6.38 15.55
N ASP A 124 -1.74 5.06 15.38
CA ASP A 124 -0.78 4.10 15.95
C ASP A 124 0.64 4.24 15.38
N THR A 125 1.60 3.84 16.19
CA THR A 125 3.02 3.84 15.83
C THR A 125 3.48 2.44 15.44
N VAL A 126 3.96 2.30 14.22
CA VAL A 126 4.56 1.07 13.68
C VAL A 126 6.06 1.27 13.55
N TYR A 127 6.84 0.33 14.08
CA TYR A 127 8.29 0.34 13.96
C TYR A 127 8.70 -0.39 12.68
N ALA A 128 9.58 0.23 11.89
CA ALA A 128 10.16 -0.37 10.69
C ALA A 128 11.64 -0.68 10.94
N VAL A 129 12.00 -1.97 10.99
CA VAL A 129 13.33 -2.45 11.42
C VAL A 129 13.89 -3.47 10.45
N PHE A 130 15.15 -3.32 10.02
CA PHE A 130 15.78 -4.30 9.13
C PHE A 130 16.41 -5.50 9.91
N LYS A 131 16.14 -6.75 9.50
CA LYS A 131 16.58 -8.04 10.08
C LYS A 131 18.09 -8.26 10.10
N SER A 132 18.83 -7.81 9.09
CA SER A 132 20.31 -7.88 9.08
C SER A 132 20.95 -7.14 10.24
N TYR A 133 20.16 -6.37 10.98
CA TYR A 133 20.57 -5.58 12.13
C TYR A 133 20.06 -6.13 13.47
N GLU A 134 19.37 -7.28 13.48
CA GLU A 134 18.92 -7.96 14.70
C GLU A 134 20.08 -8.48 15.58
N ARG A 135 21.27 -8.74 15.01
CA ARG A 135 22.45 -9.15 15.82
C ARG A 135 22.89 -8.10 16.85
N GLY A 136 22.42 -6.86 16.75
CA GLY A 136 22.70 -5.78 17.71
C GLY A 136 21.51 -5.31 18.53
N TYR A 137 20.30 -5.84 18.31
CA TYR A 137 19.08 -5.34 18.96
C TYR A 137 18.43 -6.41 19.82
N LYS A 138 18.77 -6.40 21.12
CA LYS A 138 17.85 -6.85 22.16
C LYS A 138 16.63 -5.95 22.10
N TYR A 139 15.50 -6.49 21.67
CA TYR A 139 14.21 -5.83 21.85
C TYR A 139 13.98 -5.57 23.35
N ALA A 140 13.51 -4.36 23.68
CA ALA A 140 12.99 -3.94 24.99
C ALA A 140 13.95 -3.29 26.01
N GLU A 141 14.64 -2.20 25.66
CA GLU A 141 15.09 -1.21 26.67
C GLU A 141 14.63 0.23 26.40
N VAL A 142 13.66 0.43 25.50
CA VAL A 142 13.02 1.74 25.33
C VAL A 142 11.51 1.54 25.24
N LEU A 143 10.92 1.16 26.37
CA LEU A 143 9.54 1.47 26.75
C LEU A 143 9.62 2.30 28.03
#